data_AF-A0A933UEV4-F1
#
_entry.id   AF-A0A933UEV4-F1
#
_cell.length_a   1.000
_cell.length_b   1.000
_cell.length_c   1.000
_cell.angle_alpha   90.00
_cell.angle_beta   90.00
_cell.angle_gamma   90.00
#
_symmetry.space_group_name_H-M   'P 1'
#
loop_
_entity.id
_entity.type
_entity.pdbx_description
1 polymer ?
#
loop_
_entity_poly.entity_id
_entity_poly.type
_entity_poly.pdbx_seq_one_letter_code
_entity_poly.pdbx_strand_id
1 'polypeptide(L)'
;MTNSIIADNSGNALPASAVYVNSGQANLVNCTIAYNGAEGLNVAGGSALVLNSILFNNNYYTGPGYLSQIVGTTNVSYCDVQNGYAGTGNINFSPIFRSRADLMIVRPSKCLDAGSTNAVYDDVSFPPSLGTPRNDIGAHGGPGAGGWYSVPTILMPLGNQYAVTNTSVCISAGAAGASPLSYQWYRGTNLLTGQTDSSLCFSSVQQSDQGSYSVVVTNLYGAVSSPAVTLFVTTNGAAVLDIRCYAGVHIFGLPGRTYSVSYTTDVGPSPTWTPLATNTMTVPNWFFLDMDSPFQPRRFYHVELK
;
A
#
# COMPACT_ATOMS: atom_id res chain seq x y z
N MET A 1 5.82 13.59 10.67
CA MET A 1 5.01 13.06 9.55
C MET A 1 5.86 13.14 8.31
N THR A 2 5.86 12.08 7.52
CA THR A 2 6.67 11.98 6.31
C THR A 2 5.81 11.38 5.21
N ASN A 3 5.88 11.90 3.98
CA ASN A 3 5.13 11.35 2.83
C ASN A 3 3.63 11.19 3.11
N SER A 4 3.01 12.23 3.67
CA SER A 4 1.62 12.17 4.18
C SER A 4 0.72 13.21 3.53
N ILE A 5 -0.56 12.86 3.32
CA ILE A 5 -1.59 13.76 2.81
C ILE A 5 -2.59 14.08 3.92
N ILE A 6 -2.90 15.36 4.12
CA ILE A 6 -3.98 15.83 4.99
C ILE A 6 -4.85 16.78 4.18
N ALA A 7 -6.01 16.31 3.74
CA ALA A 7 -6.85 17.08 2.85
C ALA A 7 -8.34 16.93 3.12
N ASP A 8 -9.11 17.91 2.66
CA ASP A 8 -10.58 17.94 2.70
C ASP A 8 -11.19 17.78 4.11
N ASN A 9 -10.44 18.13 5.16
CA ASN A 9 -10.97 18.17 6.53
C ASN A 9 -11.71 19.47 6.79
N SER A 10 -12.77 19.43 7.61
CA SER A 10 -13.52 20.60 8.05
C SER A 10 -13.42 20.80 9.55
N GLY A 11 -13.20 22.04 10.01
CA GLY A 11 -13.23 22.41 11.43
C GLY A 11 -14.30 23.46 11.72
N ASN A 12 -14.99 23.33 12.85
CA ASN A 12 -16.08 24.23 13.25
C ASN A 12 -15.80 25.04 14.53
N ALA A 13 -14.63 24.86 15.17
CA ALA A 13 -14.25 25.54 16.42
C ALA A 13 -12.88 26.21 16.29
N LEU A 14 -12.71 27.40 16.88
CA LEU A 14 -11.47 28.17 16.84
C LEU A 14 -10.53 27.83 18.02
N PRO A 15 -9.21 27.68 17.79
CA PRO A 15 -8.52 27.65 16.48
C PRO A 15 -8.67 26.30 15.76
N ALA A 16 -9.00 26.31 14.46
CA ALA A 16 -9.09 25.11 13.63
C ALA A 16 -7.95 25.07 12.61
N SER A 17 -7.13 24.03 12.68
CA SER A 17 -6.06 23.77 11.71
C SER A 17 -5.98 22.29 11.39
N ALA A 18 -5.57 21.94 10.17
CA ALA A 18 -5.31 20.57 9.77
C ALA A 18 -4.20 19.93 10.62
N VAL A 19 -3.21 20.73 11.02
CA VAL A 19 -2.18 20.34 11.99
C VAL A 19 -2.05 21.42 13.06
N TYR A 20 -2.33 21.09 14.31
CA TYR A 20 -2.19 21.99 15.46
C TYR A 20 -1.04 21.55 16.37
N VAL A 21 -0.10 22.46 16.64
CA VAL A 21 1.07 22.22 17.49
C VAL A 21 0.97 23.09 18.74
N ASN A 22 0.43 22.50 19.82
CA ASN A 22 0.27 23.19 21.09
C ASN A 22 1.58 23.28 21.88
N SER A 23 2.42 22.25 21.80
CA SER A 23 3.74 22.16 22.45
C SER A 23 4.62 21.14 21.72
N GLY A 24 5.92 21.13 22.00
CA GLY A 24 6.88 20.21 21.38
C GLY A 24 7.32 20.61 19.98
N GLN A 25 7.79 19.64 19.19
CA GLN A 25 8.28 19.84 17.82
C GLN A 25 7.52 18.94 16.84
N ALA A 26 6.98 19.54 15.77
CA ALA A 26 6.41 18.82 14.64
C ALA A 26 7.35 18.87 13.44
N ASN A 27 7.74 17.70 12.91
CA ASN A 27 8.52 17.60 11.68
C ASN A 27 7.61 17.12 10.56
N LEU A 28 7.43 17.93 9.53
CA LEU A 28 6.67 17.66 8.33
C LEU A 28 7.64 17.63 7.16
N VAL A 29 7.83 16.46 6.56
CA VAL A 29 8.76 16.26 5.45
C VAL A 29 8.02 15.58 4.31
N ASN A 30 8.06 16.14 3.10
CA ASN A 30 7.34 15.59 1.96
C ASN A 30 5.86 15.39 2.29
N CYS A 31 5.15 16.43 2.74
CA CYS A 31 3.72 16.35 3.06
C CYS A 31 2.90 17.20 2.10
N THR A 32 1.65 16.83 1.87
CA THR A 32 0.68 17.67 1.16
C THR A 32 -0.49 17.95 2.09
N ILE A 33 -0.60 19.19 2.56
CA ILE A 33 -1.73 19.66 3.36
C ILE A 33 -2.54 20.60 2.48
N ALA A 34 -3.71 20.18 2.02
CA ALA A 34 -4.45 20.97 1.04
C ALA A 34 -5.96 20.87 1.17
N TYR A 35 -6.67 21.89 0.71
CA TYR A 35 -8.14 21.89 0.63
C TYR A 35 -8.88 21.70 1.97
N ASN A 36 -8.21 21.97 3.10
CA ASN A 36 -8.85 21.90 4.40
C ASN A 36 -9.68 23.17 4.65
N GLY A 37 -10.85 23.04 5.28
CA GLY A 37 -11.72 24.15 5.73
C GLY A 37 -11.21 24.85 6.99
N ALA A 38 -9.89 24.95 7.15
CA ALA A 38 -9.14 25.32 8.34
C ALA A 38 -7.74 25.80 7.92
N GLU A 39 -6.93 26.38 8.81
CA GLU A 39 -5.53 26.65 8.48
C GLU A 39 -4.76 25.33 8.19
N GLY A 40 -3.72 25.37 7.37
CA GLY A 40 -2.92 24.17 7.08
C GLY A 40 -2.13 23.71 8.31
N LEU A 41 -1.37 24.64 8.90
CA LEU A 41 -0.56 24.40 10.09
C LEU A 41 -0.69 25.58 11.06
N ASN A 42 -0.94 25.30 12.34
CA ASN A 42 -0.97 26.30 13.40
C ASN A 42 -0.04 25.87 14.55
N VAL A 43 0.98 26.68 14.83
CA VAL A 43 1.98 26.46 15.88
C VAL A 43 1.76 27.48 16.99
N ALA A 44 0.97 27.11 18.00
CA ALA A 44 0.56 28.02 19.07
C ALA A 44 1.58 28.12 20.22
N GLY A 45 2.25 27.01 20.57
CA GLY A 45 3.17 26.98 21.71
C GLY A 45 4.37 26.03 21.55
N GLY A 46 4.56 25.47 20.35
CA GLY A 46 5.70 24.60 20.02
C GLY A 46 6.57 25.18 18.92
N SER A 47 7.21 24.29 18.17
CA SER A 47 7.92 24.60 16.94
C SER A 47 7.54 23.60 15.84
N ALA A 48 7.67 24.02 14.59
CA ALA A 48 7.56 23.09 13.48
C ALA A 48 8.69 23.30 12.47
N LEU A 49 9.16 22.18 11.90
CA LEU A 49 9.99 22.14 10.71
C LEU A 49 9.13 21.60 9.58
N VAL A 50 9.05 22.36 8.50
CA VAL A 50 8.32 21.99 7.29
C VAL A 50 9.31 21.99 6.14
N LEU A 51 9.50 20.82 5.54
CA LEU A 51 10.46 20.61 4.46
C LEU A 51 9.75 19.94 3.28
N ASN A 52 10.07 20.36 2.06
CA ASN A 52 9.63 19.69 0.83
C ASN A 52 8.10 19.47 0.75
N SER A 53 7.31 20.34 1.37
CA SER A 53 5.87 20.10 1.56
C SER A 53 5.03 21.12 0.80
N ILE A 54 3.80 20.73 0.46
CA ILE A 54 2.80 21.61 -0.14
C ILE A 54 1.80 22.00 0.93
N LEU A 55 1.55 23.30 1.08
CA LEU A 55 0.42 23.85 1.84
C LEU A 55 -0.39 24.76 0.93
N PHE A 56 -1.56 24.28 0.51
CA PHE A 56 -2.34 24.94 -0.54
C PHE A 56 -3.84 24.88 -0.31
N ASN A 57 -4.52 26.02 -0.40
CA ASN A 57 -5.97 26.15 -0.31
C ASN A 57 -6.54 25.60 1.00
N ASN A 58 -5.79 25.74 2.09
CA ASN A 58 -6.29 25.53 3.44
C ASN A 58 -6.92 26.82 3.92
N ASN A 59 -8.25 26.89 3.88
CA ASN A 59 -8.99 28.13 4.08
C ASN A 59 -10.00 27.97 5.20
N TYR A 60 -9.81 28.75 6.26
CA TYR A 60 -10.82 28.95 7.28
C TYR A 60 -11.72 30.14 6.87
N TYR A 61 -12.97 29.86 6.46
CA TYR A 61 -13.93 30.90 6.07
C TYR A 61 -14.53 31.58 7.32
N THR A 62 -13.90 32.64 7.85
CA THR A 62 -14.56 33.53 8.84
C THR A 62 -14.44 35.02 8.56
N GLY A 63 -13.81 35.44 7.46
CA GLY A 63 -13.82 36.83 7.02
C GLY A 63 -12.64 37.19 6.11
N PRO A 64 -12.65 38.39 5.51
CA PRO A 64 -11.56 38.87 4.68
C PRO A 64 -10.27 38.99 5.52
N GLY A 65 -9.25 38.20 5.22
CA GLY A 65 -7.90 38.35 5.79
C GLY A 65 -7.25 37.08 6.38
N TYR A 66 -8.00 36.00 6.61
CA TYR A 66 -7.45 34.74 7.14
C TYR A 66 -7.04 33.79 6.00
N LEU A 67 -5.93 34.12 5.32
CA LEU A 67 -5.41 33.38 4.15
C LEU A 67 -4.07 32.68 4.43
N SER A 68 -3.62 32.68 5.68
CA SER A 68 -2.31 32.15 6.06
C SER A 68 -2.36 30.63 6.14
N GLN A 69 -1.62 29.97 5.25
CA GLN A 69 -1.48 28.51 5.27
C GLN A 69 -0.76 27.99 6.52
N ILE A 70 0.10 28.83 7.10
CA ILE A 70 0.90 28.55 8.30
C ILE A 70 0.72 29.72 9.27
N VAL A 71 0.45 29.40 10.53
CA VAL A 71 0.35 30.33 11.65
C VAL A 71 1.37 29.95 12.71
N GLY A 72 2.06 30.94 13.29
CA GLY A 72 3.07 30.73 14.35
C GLY A 72 4.51 30.56 13.84
N THR A 73 5.44 30.38 14.78
CA THR A 73 6.89 30.31 14.49
C THR A 73 7.27 28.96 13.89
N THR A 74 7.58 28.95 12.59
CA THR A 74 7.86 27.72 11.84
C THR A 74 9.09 27.90 10.95
N ASN A 75 9.97 26.90 10.91
CA ASN A 75 11.05 26.81 9.92
C ASN A 75 10.54 26.09 8.67
N VAL A 76 10.42 26.81 7.56
CA VAL A 76 9.84 26.29 6.31
C VAL A 76 10.88 26.40 5.20
N SER A 77 11.22 25.30 4.57
CA SER A 77 12.20 25.29 3.46
C SER A 77 11.78 24.33 2.36
N TYR A 78 12.09 24.67 1.11
CA TYR A 78 11.75 23.91 -0.08
C TYR A 78 10.27 23.52 -0.17
N CYS A 79 9.37 24.38 0.30
CA CYS A 79 7.93 24.14 0.31
C CYS A 79 7.21 24.98 -0.75
N ASP A 80 6.07 24.49 -1.24
CA ASP A 80 5.11 25.31 -1.99
C ASP A 80 4.01 25.77 -1.04
N VAL A 81 4.02 27.05 -0.68
CA VAL A 81 3.07 27.61 0.29
C VAL A 81 2.26 28.69 -0.39
N GLN A 82 0.94 28.49 -0.47
CA GLN A 82 0.02 29.46 -1.05
C GLN A 82 0.14 30.80 -0.30
N ASN A 83 0.16 31.89 -1.07
CA ASN A 83 0.40 33.26 -0.59
C ASN A 83 1.85 33.52 -0.12
N GLY A 84 2.73 32.53 -0.26
CA GLY A 84 4.15 32.64 0.04
C GLY A 84 4.47 32.48 1.52
N TYR A 85 5.68 32.00 1.79
CA TYR A 85 6.24 31.94 3.14
C TYR A 85 7.76 32.05 3.07
N ALA A 86 8.36 32.87 3.94
CA ALA A 86 9.79 33.11 3.94
C ALA A 86 10.59 31.84 4.28
N GLY A 87 11.66 31.58 3.53
CA GLY A 87 12.54 30.45 3.77
C GLY A 87 13.27 29.97 2.52
N THR A 88 14.35 29.22 2.72
CA THR A 88 15.21 28.74 1.63
C THR A 88 14.43 27.84 0.67
N GLY A 89 14.48 28.14 -0.62
CA GLY A 89 13.93 27.29 -1.67
C GLY A 89 12.40 27.20 -1.70
N ASN A 90 11.68 27.97 -0.88
CA ASN A 90 10.23 28.00 -0.93
C ASN A 90 9.75 28.63 -2.24
N ILE A 91 8.64 28.10 -2.75
CA ILE A 91 7.94 28.60 -3.92
C ILE A 91 6.49 28.94 -3.54
N ASN A 92 5.80 29.66 -4.44
CA ASN A 92 4.40 30.03 -4.29
C ASN A 92 3.74 29.93 -5.66
N PHE A 93 3.35 28.71 -6.02
CA PHE A 93 2.63 28.43 -7.25
C PHE A 93 1.32 27.70 -6.93
N SER A 94 0.44 27.61 -7.91
CA SER A 94 -0.69 26.68 -7.81
C SER A 94 -0.19 25.28 -8.18
N PRO A 95 -0.13 24.32 -7.24
CA PRO A 95 0.29 22.97 -7.56
C PRO A 95 -0.72 22.32 -8.50
N ILE A 96 -0.21 21.60 -9.50
CA ILE A 96 -1.05 20.86 -10.45
C ILE A 96 -1.14 19.42 -9.98
N PHE A 97 -2.30 19.04 -9.44
CA PHE A 97 -2.58 17.68 -9.00
C PHE A 97 -3.33 16.89 -10.08
N ARG A 98 -3.08 15.57 -10.13
CA ARG A 98 -3.83 14.62 -10.98
C ARG A 98 -5.33 14.69 -10.71
N SER A 99 -5.71 14.71 -9.43
CA SER A 99 -7.09 14.85 -8.97
C SER A 99 -7.12 15.31 -7.51
N ARG A 100 -8.29 15.74 -7.02
CA ARG A 100 -8.49 16.08 -5.61
C ARG A 100 -8.41 14.87 -4.66
N ALA A 101 -8.65 13.66 -5.18
CA ALA A 101 -8.63 12.44 -4.37
C ALA A 101 -7.21 11.88 -4.13
N ASP A 102 -6.31 12.04 -5.09
CA ASP A 102 -4.95 11.46 -5.08
C ASP A 102 -3.89 12.49 -4.67
N LEU A 103 -4.10 13.76 -5.02
CA LEU A 103 -3.16 14.88 -4.78
C LEU A 103 -1.72 14.60 -5.22
N MET A 104 -1.53 13.66 -6.13
CA MET A 104 -0.27 13.44 -6.83
C MET A 104 0.01 14.62 -7.76
N ILE A 105 1.19 15.22 -7.64
CA ILE A 105 1.62 16.26 -8.57
C ILE A 105 1.84 15.65 -9.96
N VAL A 106 1.48 16.40 -11.01
CA VAL A 106 1.65 15.99 -12.40
C VAL A 106 2.31 17.09 -13.22
N ARG A 107 2.89 16.74 -14.36
CA ARG A 107 3.39 17.73 -15.31
C ARG A 107 2.24 18.65 -15.78
N PRO A 108 2.44 19.98 -15.87
CA PRO A 108 3.69 20.74 -15.70
C PRO A 108 3.84 21.46 -14.34
N SER A 109 3.43 20.85 -13.22
CA SER A 109 3.52 21.49 -11.88
C SER A 109 4.92 22.03 -11.58
N LYS A 110 4.99 23.19 -10.93
CA LYS A 110 6.26 23.79 -10.47
C LYS A 110 6.82 23.14 -9.22
N CYS A 111 6.06 22.25 -8.58
CA CYS A 111 6.53 21.41 -7.47
C CYS A 111 7.49 20.31 -7.94
N LEU A 112 7.49 20.01 -9.24
CA LEU A 112 8.36 18.99 -9.82
C LEU A 112 9.82 19.42 -9.73
N ASP A 113 10.70 18.53 -9.25
CA ASP A 113 12.13 18.77 -9.08
C ASP A 113 12.47 20.05 -8.29
N ALA A 114 11.56 20.55 -7.43
CA ALA A 114 11.70 21.84 -6.76
C ALA A 114 12.12 21.72 -5.28
N GLY A 115 12.14 20.51 -4.73
CA GLY A 115 12.48 20.24 -3.34
C GLY A 115 13.96 20.42 -3.01
N SER A 116 14.32 19.97 -1.81
CA SER A 116 15.67 20.04 -1.25
C SER A 116 16.74 19.57 -2.25
N THR A 117 17.87 20.25 -2.25
CA THR A 117 19.05 19.85 -3.04
C THR A 117 19.89 18.77 -2.33
N ASN A 118 19.48 18.33 -1.14
CA ASN A 118 20.17 17.28 -0.41
C ASN A 118 19.67 15.91 -0.88
N ALA A 119 20.60 15.09 -1.38
CA ALA A 119 20.32 13.78 -1.98
C ALA A 119 19.62 12.77 -1.04
N VAL A 120 19.66 12.97 0.28
CA VAL A 120 18.90 12.14 1.23
C VAL A 120 17.38 12.24 1.00
N TYR A 121 16.92 13.35 0.42
CA TYR A 121 15.52 13.55 0.08
C TYR A 121 15.21 13.21 -1.37
N ASP A 122 16.18 12.84 -2.19
CA ASP A 122 15.96 12.59 -3.61
C ASP A 122 14.86 11.55 -3.85
N ASP A 123 14.20 11.71 -4.99
CA ASP A 123 13.22 10.77 -5.47
C ASP A 123 13.91 9.44 -5.80
N VAL A 124 13.48 8.37 -5.14
CA VAL A 124 14.02 7.01 -5.38
C VAL A 124 13.03 6.11 -6.10
N SER A 125 11.78 6.55 -6.25
CA SER A 125 10.68 5.75 -6.80
C SER A 125 10.00 6.48 -7.95
N PHE A 126 10.27 6.02 -9.18
CA PHE A 126 9.69 6.58 -10.40
C PHE A 126 8.83 5.51 -11.08
N PRO A 127 7.48 5.61 -11.07
CA PRO A 127 6.61 6.55 -10.33
C PRO A 127 6.49 6.23 -8.82
N PRO A 128 5.97 7.13 -7.95
CA PRO A 128 5.24 8.40 -8.20
C PRO A 128 6.06 9.52 -8.79
N SER A 129 7.33 9.61 -8.42
CA SER A 129 8.10 10.81 -8.66
C SER A 129 8.19 11.09 -10.14
N LEU A 130 8.28 12.36 -10.51
CA LEU A 130 8.24 12.80 -11.90
C LEU A 130 9.34 13.83 -12.13
N GLY A 131 10.20 13.57 -13.11
CA GLY A 131 11.24 14.54 -13.47
C GLY A 131 12.62 13.91 -13.40
N THR A 132 13.54 14.58 -12.72
CA THR A 132 14.88 14.13 -12.40
C THR A 132 14.91 13.50 -11.01
N PRO A 133 16.06 12.98 -10.52
CA PRO A 133 16.16 12.49 -9.15
C PRO A 133 15.93 13.54 -8.04
N ARG A 134 15.93 14.84 -8.36
CA ARG A 134 15.75 15.88 -7.35
C ARG A 134 14.34 15.82 -6.78
N ASN A 135 14.24 15.77 -5.45
CA ASN A 135 12.98 15.66 -4.73
C ASN A 135 11.84 16.56 -5.26
N ASP A 136 10.72 15.94 -5.61
CA ASP A 136 9.43 16.56 -5.82
C ASP A 136 8.83 17.13 -4.52
N ILE A 137 8.33 18.37 -4.52
CA ILE A 137 7.66 18.94 -3.34
C ILE A 137 6.29 18.27 -3.18
N GLY A 138 6.00 17.72 -1.99
CA GLY A 138 4.71 17.13 -1.62
C GLY A 138 4.78 15.67 -1.16
N ALA A 139 3.62 15.09 -0.87
CA ALA A 139 3.47 13.73 -0.32
C ALA A 139 4.05 12.61 -1.21
N HIS A 140 4.07 12.87 -2.51
CA HIS A 140 4.51 11.93 -3.54
C HIS A 140 5.97 12.14 -3.96
N GLY A 141 6.72 12.97 -3.25
CA GLY A 141 8.15 13.16 -3.50
C GLY A 141 9.05 12.52 -2.44
N GLY A 142 10.30 12.32 -2.82
CA GLY A 142 11.38 11.77 -2.03
C GLY A 142 11.29 10.28 -1.73
N PRO A 143 12.11 9.77 -0.80
CA PRO A 143 12.39 8.34 -0.70
C PRO A 143 11.20 7.50 -0.24
N GLY A 144 10.28 8.07 0.54
CA GLY A 144 9.09 7.36 1.02
C GLY A 144 7.96 7.26 0.00
N ALA A 145 8.09 7.91 -1.16
CA ALA A 145 6.98 8.03 -2.10
C ALA A 145 6.60 6.68 -2.76
N GLY A 146 7.56 5.75 -2.90
CA GLY A 146 7.30 4.41 -3.43
C GLY A 146 6.27 3.60 -2.63
N GLY A 147 6.06 3.92 -1.35
CA GLY A 147 5.03 3.26 -0.52
C GLY A 147 3.60 3.51 -1.00
N TRP A 148 3.36 4.58 -1.78
CA TRP A 148 2.05 4.92 -2.34
C TRP A 148 1.71 4.10 -3.61
N TYR A 149 2.71 3.51 -4.27
CA TYR A 149 2.61 2.89 -5.60
C TYR A 149 2.85 1.39 -5.49
N SER A 150 1.93 0.70 -4.82
CA SER A 150 1.89 -0.76 -4.84
C SER A 150 0.82 -1.22 -5.81
N VAL A 151 1.26 -1.77 -6.95
CA VAL A 151 0.38 -2.55 -7.83
C VAL A 151 -0.20 -3.73 -7.04
N PRO A 152 -1.40 -4.20 -7.37
CA PRO A 152 -1.99 -5.31 -6.64
C PRO A 152 -1.12 -6.56 -6.73
N THR A 153 -0.99 -7.30 -5.63
CA THR A 153 -0.35 -8.60 -5.57
C THR A 153 -1.27 -9.59 -4.87
N ILE A 154 -1.32 -10.82 -5.37
CA ILE A 154 -2.04 -11.91 -4.71
C ILE A 154 -1.18 -12.43 -3.57
N LEU A 155 -1.70 -12.38 -2.34
CA LEU A 155 -0.94 -12.74 -1.13
C LEU A 155 -0.68 -14.25 -1.03
N MET A 156 -1.62 -15.06 -1.52
CA MET A 156 -1.52 -16.52 -1.57
C MET A 156 -2.24 -17.05 -2.81
N PRO A 157 -1.72 -18.08 -3.51
CA PRO A 157 -2.45 -18.74 -4.58
C PRO A 157 -3.81 -19.20 -4.06
N LEU A 158 -4.86 -18.99 -4.86
CA LEU A 158 -6.16 -19.55 -4.50
C LEU A 158 -6.05 -21.09 -4.51
N GLY A 159 -6.81 -21.74 -3.61
CA GLY A 159 -6.92 -23.19 -3.59
C GLY A 159 -8.14 -23.71 -4.35
N ASN A 160 -7.99 -24.87 -4.98
CA ASN A 160 -9.14 -25.63 -5.51
C ASN A 160 -10.20 -25.83 -4.40
N GLN A 161 -11.46 -25.76 -4.80
CA GLN A 161 -12.60 -25.97 -3.91
C GLN A 161 -13.34 -27.24 -4.30
N TYR A 162 -13.92 -27.89 -3.30
CA TYR A 162 -14.73 -29.09 -3.46
C TYR A 162 -16.05 -28.88 -2.77
N ALA A 163 -17.14 -29.15 -3.47
CA ALA A 163 -18.48 -28.98 -2.94
C ALA A 163 -19.38 -30.14 -3.36
N VAL A 164 -20.38 -30.42 -2.54
CA VAL A 164 -21.48 -31.31 -2.89
C VAL A 164 -22.62 -30.46 -3.42
N THR A 165 -23.39 -30.96 -4.37
CA THR A 165 -24.57 -30.23 -4.86
C THR A 165 -25.49 -29.81 -3.72
N ASN A 166 -26.03 -28.59 -3.81
CA ASN A 166 -26.89 -27.94 -2.81
C ASN A 166 -26.20 -27.49 -1.51
N THR A 167 -24.86 -27.50 -1.45
CA THR A 167 -24.11 -26.88 -0.34
C THR A 167 -23.54 -25.53 -0.75
N SER A 168 -23.16 -24.71 0.23
CA SER A 168 -22.46 -23.46 -0.01
C SER A 168 -20.94 -23.66 -0.10
N VAL A 169 -20.26 -22.86 -0.92
CA VAL A 169 -18.80 -22.83 -1.02
C VAL A 169 -18.34 -21.43 -1.43
N CYS A 170 -17.16 -21.01 -0.98
CA CYS A 170 -16.56 -19.74 -1.37
C CYS A 170 -15.14 -19.93 -1.89
N ILE A 171 -14.76 -19.13 -2.87
CA ILE A 171 -13.39 -18.98 -3.37
C ILE A 171 -12.93 -17.57 -2.94
N SER A 172 -11.89 -17.49 -2.11
CA SER A 172 -11.42 -16.20 -1.55
C SER A 172 -10.07 -15.80 -2.12
N ALA A 173 -9.93 -14.53 -2.46
CA ALA A 173 -8.69 -13.93 -2.96
C ALA A 173 -8.17 -12.86 -1.99
N GLY A 174 -7.10 -13.17 -1.26
CA GLY A 174 -6.36 -12.18 -0.50
C GLY A 174 -5.41 -11.40 -1.41
N ALA A 175 -5.52 -10.08 -1.43
CA ALA A 175 -4.61 -9.21 -2.18
C ALA A 175 -4.08 -8.06 -1.33
N ALA A 176 -2.87 -7.61 -1.65
CA ALA A 176 -2.27 -6.39 -1.13
C ALA A 176 -1.98 -5.42 -2.28
N GLY A 177 -1.84 -4.14 -1.94
CA GLY A 177 -1.61 -3.07 -2.90
C GLY A 177 -2.21 -1.77 -2.40
N ALA A 178 -1.98 -0.69 -3.14
CA ALA A 178 -2.52 0.61 -2.79
C ALA A 178 -4.05 0.57 -2.95
N SER A 179 -4.75 1.11 -1.95
CA SER A 179 -6.22 1.14 -1.93
C SER A 179 -6.79 2.28 -2.80
N PRO A 180 -8.03 2.16 -3.29
CA PRO A 180 -8.91 0.99 -3.18
C PRO A 180 -8.52 -0.13 -4.16
N LEU A 181 -8.66 -1.38 -3.71
CA LEU A 181 -8.58 -2.57 -4.57
C LEU A 181 -9.97 -2.91 -5.10
N SER A 182 -10.07 -3.14 -6.41
CA SER A 182 -11.29 -3.61 -7.07
C SER A 182 -11.09 -5.04 -7.58
N TYR A 183 -12.08 -5.90 -7.37
CA TYR A 183 -12.03 -7.30 -7.81
C TYR A 183 -13.00 -7.54 -8.95
N GLN A 184 -12.67 -8.47 -9.83
CA GLN A 184 -13.58 -8.98 -10.85
C GLN A 184 -13.32 -10.45 -11.11
N TRP A 185 -14.32 -11.29 -10.89
CA TRP A 185 -14.24 -12.74 -11.08
C TRP A 185 -14.57 -13.17 -12.52
N TYR A 186 -13.91 -14.26 -12.93
CA TYR A 186 -14.08 -14.92 -14.21
C TYR A 186 -14.26 -16.43 -14.00
N ARG A 187 -15.03 -17.06 -14.89
CA ARG A 187 -15.12 -18.51 -15.03
C ARG A 187 -14.54 -18.92 -16.39
N GLY A 188 -13.36 -19.53 -16.38
CA GLY A 188 -12.52 -19.65 -17.56
C GLY A 188 -12.21 -18.26 -18.11
N THR A 189 -12.65 -17.96 -19.32
CA THR A 189 -12.54 -16.63 -19.95
C THR A 189 -13.80 -15.78 -19.81
N ASN A 190 -14.88 -16.31 -19.23
CA ASN A 190 -16.16 -15.62 -19.14
C ASN A 190 -16.22 -14.72 -17.92
N LEU A 191 -16.59 -13.46 -18.12
CA LEU A 191 -16.81 -12.47 -17.07
C LEU A 191 -18.03 -12.85 -16.22
N LEU A 192 -17.86 -12.95 -14.90
CA LEU A 192 -18.97 -13.11 -13.96
C LEU A 192 -19.46 -11.72 -13.53
N THR A 193 -20.48 -11.21 -14.25
CA THR A 193 -20.98 -9.85 -14.06
C THR A 193 -21.46 -9.63 -12.61
N GLY A 194 -21.02 -8.51 -12.00
CA GLY A 194 -21.40 -8.13 -10.63
C GLY A 194 -20.66 -8.88 -9.53
N GLN A 195 -19.79 -9.84 -9.86
CA GLN A 195 -18.95 -10.52 -8.87
C GLN A 195 -17.68 -9.72 -8.63
N THR A 196 -17.77 -8.74 -7.72
CA THR A 196 -16.71 -7.75 -7.45
C THR A 196 -16.17 -7.79 -6.02
N ASP A 197 -16.61 -8.73 -5.21
CA ASP A 197 -16.11 -8.93 -3.85
C ASP A 197 -14.78 -9.69 -3.86
N SER A 198 -14.02 -9.59 -2.77
CA SER A 198 -12.78 -10.38 -2.58
C SER A 198 -13.04 -11.89 -2.52
N SER A 199 -14.29 -12.30 -2.37
CA SER A 199 -14.71 -13.70 -2.33
C SER A 199 -15.86 -13.95 -3.29
N LEU A 200 -15.77 -15.01 -4.09
CA LEU A 200 -16.86 -15.53 -4.91
C LEU A 200 -17.57 -16.65 -4.13
N CYS A 201 -18.79 -16.39 -3.67
CA CYS A 201 -19.55 -17.33 -2.84
C CYS A 201 -20.78 -17.85 -3.57
N PHE A 202 -20.99 -19.16 -3.49
CA PHE A 202 -22.17 -19.86 -3.96
C PHE A 202 -22.98 -20.28 -2.73
N SER A 203 -24.26 -19.90 -2.66
CA SER A 203 -25.15 -20.32 -1.57
C SER A 203 -25.65 -21.76 -1.75
N SER A 204 -25.76 -22.22 -2.98
CA SER A 204 -26.19 -23.57 -3.36
C SER A 204 -25.54 -23.97 -4.68
N VAL A 205 -24.42 -24.69 -4.59
CA VAL A 205 -23.66 -25.12 -5.78
C VAL A 205 -24.43 -26.18 -6.56
N GLN A 206 -24.39 -26.05 -7.88
CA GLN A 206 -24.93 -27.01 -8.83
C GLN A 206 -23.80 -27.62 -9.66
N GLN A 207 -24.04 -28.77 -10.29
CA GLN A 207 -23.02 -29.42 -11.11
C GLN A 207 -22.61 -28.56 -12.32
N SER A 208 -23.51 -27.69 -12.77
CA SER A 208 -23.24 -26.66 -13.78
C SER A 208 -22.27 -25.57 -13.32
N ASP A 209 -21.94 -25.48 -12.03
CA ASP A 209 -20.98 -24.49 -11.49
C ASP A 209 -19.55 -25.02 -11.49
N GLN A 210 -19.34 -26.32 -11.72
CA GLN A 210 -18.00 -26.90 -11.82
C GLN A 210 -17.18 -26.22 -12.92
N GLY A 211 -15.95 -25.81 -12.61
CA GLY A 211 -15.09 -25.19 -13.61
C GLY A 211 -13.90 -24.46 -13.02
N SER A 212 -13.14 -23.82 -13.91
CA SER A 212 -12.00 -23.00 -13.55
C SER A 212 -12.43 -21.57 -13.27
N TYR A 213 -11.91 -20.98 -12.20
CA TYR A 213 -12.22 -19.62 -11.74
C TYR A 213 -10.92 -18.85 -11.52
N SER A 214 -10.94 -17.57 -11.85
CA SER A 214 -9.85 -16.64 -11.57
C SER A 214 -10.41 -15.27 -11.21
N VAL A 215 -9.58 -14.45 -10.59
CA VAL A 215 -9.92 -13.07 -10.26
C VAL A 215 -8.87 -12.12 -10.79
N VAL A 216 -9.32 -10.97 -11.28
CA VAL A 216 -8.45 -9.83 -11.59
C VAL A 216 -8.63 -8.81 -10.48
N VAL A 217 -7.54 -8.44 -9.83
CA VAL A 217 -7.50 -7.39 -8.81
C VAL A 217 -6.83 -6.16 -9.41
N THR A 218 -7.50 -5.02 -9.37
CA THR A 218 -7.07 -3.77 -10.01
C THR A 218 -7.05 -2.63 -9.01
N ASN A 219 -6.07 -1.74 -9.14
CA ASN A 219 -6.10 -0.41 -8.56
C ASN A 219 -5.66 0.63 -9.60
N LEU A 220 -5.51 1.89 -9.19
CA LEU A 220 -5.09 2.98 -10.08
C LEU A 220 -3.73 2.74 -10.75
N TYR A 221 -2.89 1.91 -10.15
CA TYR A 221 -1.49 1.72 -10.55
C TYR A 221 -1.28 0.48 -11.42
N GLY A 222 -2.23 -0.45 -11.44
CA GLY A 222 -2.15 -1.64 -12.28
C GLY A 222 -3.16 -2.71 -11.89
N ALA A 223 -2.97 -3.89 -12.48
CA ALA A 223 -3.80 -5.05 -12.22
C ALA A 223 -2.94 -6.31 -12.10
N VAL A 224 -3.42 -7.28 -11.31
CA VAL A 224 -2.87 -8.63 -11.23
C VAL A 224 -3.99 -9.63 -11.46
N SER A 225 -3.70 -10.68 -12.24
CA SER A 225 -4.60 -11.82 -12.39
C SER A 225 -4.13 -12.94 -11.49
N SER A 226 -5.06 -13.60 -10.80
CA SER A 226 -4.74 -14.80 -10.05
C SER A 226 -4.43 -15.97 -10.98
N PRO A 227 -3.65 -16.96 -10.52
CA PRO A 227 -3.72 -18.31 -11.07
C PRO A 227 -5.17 -18.80 -11.03
N ALA A 228 -5.53 -19.65 -11.99
CA ALA A 228 -6.86 -20.22 -12.04
C ALA A 228 -6.99 -21.40 -11.07
N VAL A 229 -8.14 -21.51 -10.41
CA VAL A 229 -8.50 -22.62 -9.50
C VAL A 229 -9.71 -23.36 -9.98
N THR A 230 -9.82 -24.64 -9.66
CA THR A 230 -10.97 -25.45 -10.05
C THR A 230 -11.92 -25.61 -8.88
N LEU A 231 -13.20 -25.33 -9.11
CA LEU A 231 -14.31 -25.79 -8.27
C LEU A 231 -14.78 -27.15 -8.79
N PHE A 232 -14.65 -28.18 -7.98
CA PHE A 232 -15.16 -29.52 -8.26
C PHE A 232 -16.51 -29.72 -7.57
N VAL A 233 -17.48 -30.27 -8.29
CA VAL A 233 -18.84 -30.49 -7.76
C VAL A 233 -19.26 -31.95 -7.91
N THR A 234 -19.60 -32.59 -6.80
CA THR A 234 -20.13 -33.96 -6.77
C THR A 234 -21.60 -34.00 -6.38
N THR A 235 -22.36 -34.93 -6.95
CA THR A 235 -23.79 -35.15 -6.68
C THR A 235 -24.04 -36.14 -5.55
N ASN A 236 -23.03 -36.91 -5.17
CA ASN A 236 -23.16 -37.97 -4.18
C ASN A 236 -22.36 -37.57 -2.94
N GLY A 237 -22.96 -37.69 -1.75
CA GLY A 237 -22.30 -37.45 -0.46
C GLY A 237 -21.13 -38.41 -0.16
N ALA A 238 -20.61 -39.12 -1.17
CA ALA A 238 -19.30 -39.73 -1.14
C ALA A 238 -18.29 -38.63 -0.81
N ALA A 239 -17.69 -38.75 0.37
CA ALA A 239 -16.71 -37.80 0.89
C ALA A 239 -15.67 -37.49 -0.19
N VAL A 240 -15.59 -36.22 -0.59
CA VAL A 240 -14.46 -35.76 -1.38
C VAL A 240 -13.28 -35.69 -0.41
N LEU A 241 -12.45 -36.73 -0.44
CA LEU A 241 -11.19 -36.78 0.31
C LEU A 241 -10.13 -36.05 -0.51
N ASP A 242 -9.81 -34.82 -0.11
CA ASP A 242 -8.62 -34.13 -0.59
C ASP A 242 -7.45 -34.45 0.36
N ILE A 243 -6.55 -35.33 -0.07
CA ILE A 243 -5.32 -35.63 0.65
C ILE A 243 -4.22 -34.74 0.07
N ARG A 244 -3.72 -33.81 0.88
CA ARG A 244 -2.56 -32.97 0.54
C ARG A 244 -1.39 -33.32 1.43
N CYS A 245 -0.21 -33.45 0.82
CA CYS A 245 1.05 -33.61 1.54
C CYS A 245 1.75 -32.26 1.59
N TYR A 246 1.84 -31.67 2.78
CA TYR A 246 2.57 -30.43 3.00
C TYR A 246 3.99 -30.74 3.45
N ALA A 247 4.97 -30.00 2.92
CA ALA A 247 6.34 -30.03 3.42
C ALA A 247 6.42 -29.23 4.72
N GLY A 248 6.86 -29.91 5.80
CA GLY A 248 7.17 -29.29 7.07
C GLY A 248 8.68 -29.23 7.30
N VAL A 249 9.18 -28.08 7.75
CA VAL A 249 10.58 -27.89 8.16
C VAL A 249 10.58 -27.60 9.65
N HIS A 250 11.14 -28.51 10.44
CA HIS A 250 11.33 -28.31 11.88
C HIS A 250 12.73 -27.73 12.12
N ILE A 251 12.78 -26.57 12.76
CA ILE A 251 13.99 -25.77 12.95
C ILE A 251 14.26 -25.67 14.46
N PHE A 252 15.47 -26.01 14.86
CA PHE A 252 15.97 -25.81 16.22
C PHE A 252 16.96 -24.66 16.23
N GLY A 253 16.82 -23.75 17.18
CA GLY A 253 17.60 -22.52 17.22
C GLY A 253 17.62 -21.88 18.61
N LEU A 254 18.46 -20.85 18.77
CA LEU A 254 18.57 -20.13 20.03
C LEU A 254 17.45 -19.07 20.15
N PRO A 255 16.76 -18.97 21.30
CA PRO A 255 15.87 -17.84 21.57
C PRO A 255 16.59 -16.49 21.42
N GLY A 256 15.89 -15.50 20.88
CA GLY A 256 16.40 -14.16 20.57
C GLY A 256 17.11 -14.06 19.21
N ARG A 257 17.27 -15.16 18.48
CA ARG A 257 17.83 -15.16 17.11
C ARG A 257 16.74 -15.20 16.06
N THR A 258 17.03 -14.62 14.91
CA THR A 258 16.12 -14.54 13.77
C THR A 258 16.54 -15.51 12.70
N TYR A 259 15.68 -16.45 12.35
CA TYR A 259 15.91 -17.42 11.29
C TYR A 259 14.99 -17.13 10.12
N SER A 260 15.44 -17.43 8.91
CA SER A 260 14.60 -17.38 7.71
C SER A 260 14.58 -18.70 6.97
N VAL A 261 13.42 -19.02 6.41
CA VAL A 261 13.21 -20.17 5.53
C VAL A 261 12.99 -19.65 4.13
N SER A 262 13.67 -20.24 3.17
CA SER A 262 13.54 -19.95 1.74
C SER A 262 13.39 -21.23 0.95
N TYR A 263 12.89 -21.13 -0.27
CA TYR A 263 12.83 -22.25 -1.21
C TYR A 263 13.51 -21.96 -2.54
N THR A 264 13.89 -23.02 -3.24
CA THR A 264 14.24 -22.99 -4.67
C THR A 264 13.53 -24.14 -5.38
N THR A 265 13.34 -24.00 -6.69
CA THR A 265 12.88 -25.09 -7.57
C THR A 265 14.03 -25.78 -8.30
N ASP A 266 15.25 -25.22 -8.19
CA ASP A 266 16.48 -25.70 -8.81
C ASP A 266 17.67 -25.55 -7.83
N VAL A 267 18.38 -26.65 -7.59
CA VAL A 267 19.58 -26.73 -6.74
C VAL A 267 20.87 -26.83 -7.56
N GLY A 268 20.88 -26.23 -8.75
CA GLY A 268 22.08 -26.04 -9.57
C GLY A 268 23.20 -25.27 -8.86
N PRO A 269 24.35 -25.05 -9.52
CA PRO A 269 25.58 -24.52 -8.89
C PRO A 269 25.44 -23.11 -8.31
N SER A 270 24.38 -22.37 -8.64
CA SER A 270 24.07 -21.05 -8.07
C SER A 270 22.55 -20.92 -7.90
N PRO A 271 21.98 -21.55 -6.86
CA PRO A 271 20.53 -21.57 -6.67
C PRO A 271 20.04 -20.18 -6.25
N THR A 272 18.93 -19.74 -6.85
CA THR A 272 18.24 -18.51 -6.43
C THR A 272 17.18 -18.88 -5.39
N TRP A 273 17.40 -18.44 -4.14
CA TRP A 273 16.50 -18.72 -3.02
C TRP A 273 15.44 -17.64 -2.90
N THR A 274 14.17 -18.06 -2.89
CA THR A 274 13.01 -17.19 -2.66
C THR A 274 12.58 -17.29 -1.19
N PRO A 275 12.54 -16.18 -0.44
CA PRO A 275 12.12 -16.20 0.96
C PRO A 275 10.67 -16.66 1.14
N LEU A 276 10.42 -17.50 2.15
CA LEU A 276 9.09 -17.93 2.57
C LEU A 276 8.68 -17.31 3.90
N ALA A 277 9.56 -17.33 4.89
CA ALA A 277 9.24 -16.86 6.23
C ALA A 277 10.48 -16.40 6.99
N THR A 278 10.28 -15.54 7.98
CA THR A 278 11.30 -15.14 8.96
C THR A 278 10.68 -15.20 10.35
N ASN A 279 11.42 -15.70 11.34
CA ASN A 279 10.96 -15.82 12.71
C ASN A 279 12.09 -15.48 13.69
N THR A 280 11.85 -14.49 14.56
CA THR A 280 12.68 -14.25 15.75
C THR A 280 12.20 -15.17 16.86
N MET A 281 12.94 -16.25 17.10
CA MET A 281 12.53 -17.32 17.99
C MET A 281 12.46 -16.84 19.43
N THR A 282 11.32 -17.02 20.10
CA THR A 282 11.16 -16.79 21.56
C THR A 282 11.35 -18.08 22.37
N VAL A 283 11.30 -19.22 21.69
CA VAL A 283 11.47 -20.59 22.20
C VAL A 283 12.40 -21.37 21.26
N PRO A 284 13.08 -22.45 21.68
CA PRO A 284 14.17 -23.04 20.90
C PRO A 284 13.75 -23.92 19.72
N ASN A 285 12.48 -23.88 19.32
CA ASN A 285 11.96 -24.62 18.18
C ASN A 285 10.96 -23.78 17.38
N TRP A 286 10.94 -24.01 16.07
CA TRP A 286 9.98 -23.45 15.15
C TRP A 286 9.64 -24.51 14.12
N PHE A 287 8.36 -24.87 14.05
CA PHE A 287 7.83 -25.69 12.97
C PHE A 287 7.25 -24.78 11.90
N PHE A 288 7.88 -24.76 10.73
CA PHE A 288 7.37 -24.07 9.54
C PHE A 288 6.66 -25.08 8.64
N LEU A 289 5.44 -24.73 8.20
CA LEU A 289 4.66 -25.52 7.25
C LEU A 289 4.52 -24.75 5.94
N ASP A 290 4.98 -25.33 4.84
CA ASP A 290 4.85 -24.75 3.51
C ASP A 290 3.46 -25.07 2.92
N MET A 291 2.53 -24.13 3.05
CA MET A 291 1.15 -24.26 2.58
C MET A 291 1.00 -24.33 1.06
N ASP A 292 2.01 -23.95 0.29
CA ASP A 292 1.98 -23.98 -1.18
C ASP A 292 2.59 -25.26 -1.76
N SER A 293 3.34 -26.03 -0.95
CA SER A 293 4.05 -27.23 -1.40
C SER A 293 3.19 -28.27 -2.13
N PRO A 294 1.90 -28.51 -1.78
CA PRO A 294 1.08 -29.45 -2.54
C PRO A 294 0.81 -29.04 -4.00
N PHE A 295 0.97 -27.76 -4.32
CA PHE A 295 0.69 -27.19 -5.65
C PHE A 295 1.95 -26.93 -6.47
N GLN A 296 3.13 -27.27 -5.93
CA GLN A 296 4.43 -26.94 -6.51
C GLN A 296 5.30 -28.21 -6.60
N PRO A 297 5.42 -28.85 -7.77
CA PRO A 297 5.96 -30.21 -7.87
C PRO A 297 7.47 -30.34 -7.57
N ARG A 298 8.20 -29.25 -7.30
CA ARG A 298 9.64 -29.25 -6.96
C ARG A 298 9.97 -28.08 -6.04
N ARG A 299 10.10 -28.32 -4.73
CA ARG A 299 10.66 -27.36 -3.78
C ARG A 299 11.78 -27.99 -2.97
N PHE A 300 12.87 -27.26 -2.85
CA PHE A 300 13.96 -27.51 -1.91
C PHE A 300 13.97 -26.37 -0.89
N TYR A 301 14.38 -26.65 0.35
CA TYR A 301 14.31 -25.68 1.45
C TYR A 301 15.69 -25.35 1.96
N HIS A 302 15.90 -24.08 2.32
CA HIS A 302 17.10 -23.58 2.96
C HIS A 302 16.71 -22.75 4.18
N VAL A 303 17.43 -22.95 5.29
CA VAL A 303 17.23 -22.23 6.54
C VAL A 303 18.51 -21.48 6.86
N GLU A 304 18.40 -20.19 7.09
CA GLU A 304 19.54 -19.30 7.35
C GLU A 304 19.30 -18.46 8.62
N LEU A 305 20.36 -18.29 9.41
CA LEU A 305 20.38 -17.34 10.53
C LEU A 305 20.62 -15.93 9.96
N LYS A 306 19.72 -14.99 10.28
CA LYS A 306 19.89 -13.57 9.95
C LYS A 306 20.70 -12.81 10.99
#